data_AF-A0A9P6UHP6-F1
#
_entry.id   AF-A0A9P6UHP6-F1
#
_cell.length_a   1.000
_cell.length_b   1.000
_cell.length_c   1.000
_cell.angle_alpha   90.00
_cell.angle_beta   90.00
_cell.angle_gamma   90.00
#
_symmetry.space_group_name_H-M   'P 1'
#
loop_
_entity.id
_entity.type
_entity.pdbx_description
1 polymer ?
#
loop_
_entity_poly.entity_id
_entity_poly.type
_entity_poly.pdbx_seq_one_letter_code
_entity_poly.pdbx_strand_id
1 'polypeptide(L)'
;LTYGSTLAELTSLEQLLSTIVTDSMAHASEITISDEVVEKLWQVYSHHKDIPNPQRRGAIIILGMLAKAKPDIMAQKIKTILKIGLGKHGKADLALARYSCIALQRIAGEKKKQKGVIAQDTVRLPMDHPIFIKLRQLIDLPTKSKN
;
A
#
# COMPACT_ATOMS: atom_id res chain seq x y z
N LEU A 1 2.92 0.20 16.50
CA LEU A 1 2.83 1.56 15.94
C LEU A 1 1.66 1.78 14.99
N THR A 2 1.17 0.81 14.21
CA THR A 2 -0.02 1.01 13.35
C THR A 2 -1.32 0.51 13.98
N TYR A 3 -1.24 -0.10 15.16
CA TYR A 3 -2.38 -0.66 15.89
C TYR A 3 -2.65 0.19 17.12
N GLY A 4 -3.92 0.56 17.33
CA GLY A 4 -4.33 1.43 18.43
C GLY A 4 -4.00 2.92 18.25
N SER A 5 -3.46 3.31 17.10
CA SER A 5 -3.09 4.70 16.81
C SER A 5 -4.25 5.51 16.26
N THR A 6 -4.26 6.80 16.59
CA THR A 6 -5.21 7.78 16.06
C THR A 6 -4.93 8.08 14.58
N LEU A 7 -5.91 8.66 13.89
CA LEU A 7 -5.73 9.12 12.52
C LEU A 7 -4.60 10.15 12.40
N ALA A 8 -4.47 11.04 13.41
CA ALA A 8 -3.41 12.04 13.45
C ALA A 8 -2.03 11.39 13.57
N GLU A 9 -1.87 10.39 14.45
CA GLU A 9 -0.61 9.65 14.60
C GLU A 9 -0.23 8.88 13.34
N LEU A 10 -1.19 8.22 12.69
CA LEU A 10 -0.95 7.54 11.41
C LEU A 10 -0.54 8.52 10.31
N THR A 11 -1.14 9.72 10.28
CA THR A 11 -0.78 10.77 9.32
C THR A 11 0.65 11.26 9.57
N SER A 12 1.00 11.54 10.82
CA SER A 12 2.34 11.95 11.21
C SER A 12 3.39 10.88 10.88
N LEU A 13 3.08 9.61 11.13
CA LEU A 13 3.94 8.48 10.77
C LEU A 13 4.12 8.36 9.24
N GLU A 14 3.04 8.50 8.47
CA GLU A 14 3.13 8.48 7.00
C GLU A 14 4.07 9.57 6.49
N GLN A 15 3.93 10.80 7.00
CA GLN A 15 4.78 11.91 6.59
C GLN A 15 6.24 11.67 6.97
N LEU A 16 6.50 11.21 8.21
CA LEU A 16 7.85 10.89 8.66
C LEU A 16 8.53 9.87 7.75
N LEU A 17 7.85 8.74 7.48
CA LEU A 17 8.42 7.67 6.65
C LEU A 17 8.60 8.11 5.19
N SER A 18 7.65 8.86 4.64
CA SER A 18 7.76 9.40 3.28
C SER A 18 8.94 10.37 3.15
N THR A 19 9.16 11.23 4.16
CA THR A 19 10.30 12.15 4.18
C THR A 19 11.63 11.39 4.24
N ILE A 20 11.75 10.40 5.13
CA ILE A 20 12.98 9.57 5.22
C ILE A 20 13.33 8.93 3.88
N VAL A 21 12.36 8.36 3.18
CA VAL A 21 12.59 7.75 1.85
C VAL A 21 12.92 8.79 0.79
N THR A 22 12.27 9.95 0.82
CA THR A 22 12.56 11.03 -0.14
C THR A 22 13.96 11.58 0.05
N ASP A 23 14.35 11.84 1.29
CA ASP A 23 15.65 12.40 1.64
C ASP A 23 16.77 11.40 1.35
N SER A 24 16.58 10.11 1.60
CA SER A 24 17.60 9.09 1.26
C SER A 24 17.77 8.86 -0.24
N MET A 25 16.77 9.21 -1.05
CA MET A 25 16.86 9.16 -2.52
C MET A 25 17.50 10.43 -3.10
N ALA A 26 17.24 11.59 -2.51
CA ALA A 26 17.75 12.89 -2.99
C ALA A 26 19.15 13.23 -2.44
N HIS A 27 19.45 12.78 -1.23
CA HIS A 27 20.68 13.02 -0.51
C HIS A 27 21.24 11.67 -0.03
N ALA A 28 22.56 11.54 0.09
CA ALA A 28 23.17 10.38 0.75
C ALA A 28 22.97 10.47 2.28
N SER A 29 21.71 10.52 2.72
CA SER A 29 21.31 10.55 4.12
C SER A 29 21.79 9.28 4.83
N GLU A 30 22.33 9.44 6.03
CA GLU A 30 22.71 8.31 6.90
C GLU A 30 21.49 7.49 7.33
N ILE A 31 20.32 8.12 7.41
CA ILE A 31 19.06 7.45 7.77
C ILE A 31 18.37 7.01 6.48
N THR A 32 18.33 5.70 6.26
CA THR A 32 17.62 5.08 5.15
C THR A 32 16.85 3.83 5.59
N ILE A 33 15.79 3.51 4.87
CA ILE A 33 15.05 2.26 5.06
C ILE A 33 15.65 1.25 4.09
N SER A 34 16.30 0.22 4.62
CA SER A 34 16.93 -0.80 3.79
C SER A 34 15.91 -1.64 3.02
N ASP A 35 16.29 -2.13 1.85
CA ASP A 35 15.45 -3.02 1.05
C ASP A 35 15.12 -4.32 1.80
N GLU A 36 15.98 -4.76 2.74
CA GLU A 36 15.71 -5.89 3.63
C GLU A 36 14.48 -5.66 4.51
N VAL A 37 14.32 -4.45 5.06
CA VAL A 37 13.13 -4.09 5.86
C VAL A 37 11.88 -4.13 4.99
N VAL A 38 11.96 -3.62 3.76
CA VAL A 38 10.85 -3.67 2.80
C VAL A 38 10.48 -5.12 2.48
N GLU A 39 11.46 -5.99 2.22
CA GLU A 39 11.19 -7.39 1.95
C GLU A 39 10.64 -8.12 3.19
N LYS A 40 11.08 -7.78 4.41
CA LYS A 40 10.50 -8.32 5.64
C LYS A 40 9.03 -7.91 5.81
N LEU A 41 8.67 -6.67 5.50
CA LEU A 41 7.28 -6.24 5.49
C LEU A 41 6.44 -7.02 4.47
N TRP A 42 7.00 -7.28 3.28
CA TRP A 42 6.35 -8.15 2.29
C TRP A 42 6.16 -9.57 2.81
N GLN A 43 7.16 -10.16 3.48
CA GLN A 43 7.07 -11.48 4.09
C GLN A 43 5.97 -11.56 5.15
N VAL A 44 5.80 -10.52 5.98
CA VAL A 44 4.70 -10.43 6.95
C VAL A 44 3.36 -10.31 6.24
N TYR A 45 3.24 -9.43 5.24
CA TYR A 45 2.00 -9.25 4.49
C TYR A 45 1.55 -10.54 3.79
N SER A 46 2.48 -11.21 3.10
CA SER A 46 2.22 -12.44 2.33
C SER A 46 2.36 -13.72 3.14
N HIS A 47 2.47 -13.65 4.46
CA HIS A 47 2.66 -14.83 5.29
C HIS A 47 1.49 -15.81 5.11
N HIS A 48 1.81 -17.07 4.78
CA HIS A 48 0.82 -18.08 4.41
C HIS A 48 -0.03 -18.58 5.60
N LYS A 49 0.58 -18.66 6.78
CA LYS A 49 -0.11 -19.05 8.01
C LYS A 49 -0.93 -17.88 8.56
N ASP A 50 -1.89 -18.20 9.41
CA ASP A 50 -2.61 -17.18 10.14
C ASP A 50 -1.66 -16.48 11.12
N ILE A 51 -1.53 -15.19 10.93
CA ILE A 51 -0.86 -14.25 11.83
C ILE A 51 -1.92 -13.29 12.36
N PRO A 52 -1.68 -12.61 13.48
CA PRO A 52 -2.62 -11.62 13.98
C PRO A 52 -3.00 -10.60 12.90
N ASN A 53 -4.30 -10.41 12.64
CA ASN A 53 -4.80 -9.47 11.62
C ASN A 53 -4.14 -8.09 11.70
N PRO A 54 -3.91 -7.49 12.89
CA PRO A 54 -3.19 -6.22 13.01
C PRO A 54 -1.78 -6.23 12.41
N GLN A 55 -1.03 -7.33 12.49
CA GLN A 55 0.32 -7.42 11.92
C GLN A 55 0.26 -7.39 10.39
N ARG A 56 -0.65 -8.18 9.78
CA ARG A 56 -0.81 -8.19 8.33
C ARG A 56 -1.30 -6.83 7.80
N ARG A 57 -2.26 -6.20 8.48
CA ARG A 57 -2.74 -4.84 8.18
C ARG A 57 -1.60 -3.82 8.31
N GLY A 58 -0.85 -3.87 9.41
CA GLY A 58 0.27 -2.97 9.66
C GLY A 58 1.34 -3.05 8.57
N ALA A 59 1.67 -4.26 8.11
CA ALA A 59 2.64 -4.44 7.03
C ALA A 59 2.23 -3.68 5.75
N ILE A 60 0.99 -3.83 5.28
CA ILE A 60 0.54 -3.14 4.05
C ILE A 60 0.36 -1.63 4.24
N ILE A 61 0.00 -1.19 5.46
CA ILE A 61 -0.06 0.24 5.80
C ILE A 61 1.33 0.86 5.68
N ILE A 62 2.34 0.28 6.34
CA ILE A 62 3.72 0.81 6.29
C ILE A 62 4.25 0.77 4.87
N LEU A 63 4.10 -0.35 4.14
CA LEU A 63 4.48 -0.43 2.73
C LEU A 63 3.81 0.69 1.90
N GLY A 64 2.52 0.96 2.14
CA GLY A 64 1.77 2.06 1.51
C GLY A 64 2.31 3.44 1.83
N MET A 65 2.79 3.67 3.05
CA MET A 65 3.44 4.92 3.45
C MET A 65 4.79 5.10 2.74
N LEU A 66 5.60 4.04 2.64
CA LEU A 66 6.87 4.09 1.91
C LEU A 66 6.67 4.34 0.41
N ALA A 67 5.64 3.70 -0.16
CA ALA A 67 5.29 3.80 -1.57
C ALA A 67 4.80 5.19 -1.99
N LYS A 68 4.51 6.07 -1.03
CA LYS A 68 4.21 7.48 -1.30
C LYS A 68 5.41 8.20 -1.93
N ALA A 69 6.62 7.92 -1.43
CA ALA A 69 7.86 8.45 -1.96
C ALA A 69 8.48 7.55 -3.05
N LYS A 70 8.35 6.22 -2.92
CA LYS A 70 8.91 5.23 -3.87
C LYS A 70 7.82 4.29 -4.43
N PRO A 71 7.01 4.71 -5.42
CA PRO A 71 5.91 3.93 -5.98
C PRO A 71 6.27 2.51 -6.44
N ASP A 72 7.52 2.30 -6.85
CA ASP A 72 8.06 1.01 -7.33
C ASP A 72 7.90 -0.12 -6.31
N ILE A 73 7.89 0.18 -5.01
CA ILE A 73 7.66 -0.79 -3.93
C ILE A 73 6.35 -1.56 -4.19
N MET A 74 5.32 -0.87 -4.68
CA MET A 74 4.01 -1.49 -4.98
C MET A 74 3.97 -2.11 -6.37
N ALA A 75 4.53 -1.41 -7.37
CA ALA A 75 4.49 -1.84 -8.77
C ALA A 75 5.11 -3.25 -8.94
N GLN A 76 6.17 -3.55 -8.20
CA GLN A 76 6.86 -4.84 -8.28
C GLN A 76 6.08 -6.02 -7.67
N LYS A 77 5.12 -5.77 -6.77
CA LYS A 77 4.43 -6.82 -5.99
C LYS A 77 2.91 -6.80 -6.17
N ILE A 78 2.40 -6.22 -7.26
CA ILE A 78 0.95 -6.15 -7.57
C ILE A 78 0.27 -7.52 -7.43
N LYS A 79 0.86 -8.58 -8.00
CA LYS A 79 0.31 -9.94 -7.94
C LYS A 79 0.10 -10.40 -6.49
N THR A 80 1.03 -10.07 -5.59
CA THR A 80 0.95 -10.39 -4.16
C THR A 80 -0.18 -9.62 -3.49
N ILE A 81 -0.32 -8.32 -3.78
CA ILE A 81 -1.41 -7.49 -3.23
C ILE A 81 -2.77 -8.03 -3.67
N LEU A 82 -2.91 -8.40 -4.95
CA LEU A 82 -4.14 -9.00 -5.46
C LEU A 82 -4.45 -10.36 -4.83
N LYS A 83 -3.44 -11.21 -4.65
CA LYS A 83 -3.60 -12.55 -4.07
C LYS A 83 -4.00 -12.50 -2.60
N ILE A 84 -3.41 -11.58 -1.82
CA ILE A 84 -3.61 -11.49 -0.38
C ILE A 84 -4.76 -10.54 -0.05
N GLY A 85 -4.61 -9.27 -0.41
CA GLY A 85 -5.51 -8.18 -0.06
C GLY A 85 -6.85 -8.19 -0.79
N LEU A 86 -6.92 -8.76 -1.99
CA LEU A 86 -8.17 -8.92 -2.74
C LEU A 86 -8.56 -10.40 -2.92
N GLY A 87 -7.84 -11.29 -2.25
CA GLY A 87 -8.10 -12.73 -2.22
C GLY A 87 -8.77 -13.19 -0.93
N LYS A 88 -8.41 -14.39 -0.47
CA LYS A 88 -9.03 -15.03 0.69
C LYS A 88 -8.91 -14.19 1.97
N HIS A 89 -7.73 -13.62 2.22
CA HIS A 89 -7.48 -12.84 3.45
C HIS A 89 -8.25 -11.51 3.45
N GLY A 90 -8.24 -10.77 2.33
CA GLY A 90 -9.03 -9.54 2.22
C GLY A 90 -10.54 -9.75 2.33
N LYS A 91 -11.06 -10.88 1.80
CA LYS A 91 -12.48 -11.23 1.96
C LYS A 91 -12.86 -11.57 3.40
N ALA A 92 -11.92 -12.10 4.18
CA ALA A 92 -12.10 -12.37 5.61
C ALA A 92 -11.89 -11.11 6.48
N ASP A 93 -11.17 -10.11 5.96
CA ASP A 93 -10.79 -8.89 6.66
C ASP A 93 -10.87 -7.68 5.73
N LEU A 94 -12.03 -6.99 5.73
CA LEU A 94 -12.25 -5.85 4.83
C LEU A 94 -11.34 -4.65 5.13
N ALA A 95 -10.81 -4.53 6.35
CA ALA A 95 -9.82 -3.50 6.66
C ALA A 95 -8.50 -3.79 5.92
N LEU A 96 -8.07 -5.05 5.87
CA LEU A 96 -6.93 -5.47 5.05
C LEU A 96 -7.17 -5.19 3.56
N ALA A 97 -8.37 -5.47 3.05
CA ALA A 97 -8.73 -5.18 1.67
C ALA A 97 -8.70 -3.67 1.37
N ARG A 98 -9.25 -2.84 2.26
CA ARG A 98 -9.21 -1.38 2.17
C ARG A 98 -7.77 -0.86 2.10
N TYR A 99 -6.91 -1.26 3.03
CA TYR A 99 -5.51 -0.78 3.03
C TYR A 99 -4.72 -1.31 1.83
N SER A 100 -5.03 -2.51 1.34
CA SER A 100 -4.45 -3.03 0.09
C SER A 100 -4.87 -2.20 -1.12
N CYS A 101 -6.12 -1.73 -1.17
CA CYS A 101 -6.58 -0.82 -2.23
C CYS A 101 -5.90 0.55 -2.17
N ILE A 102 -5.72 1.10 -0.96
CA ILE A 102 -4.97 2.35 -0.76
C ILE A 102 -3.52 2.18 -1.24
N ALA A 103 -2.90 1.05 -0.93
CA ALA A 103 -1.55 0.74 -1.41
C ALA A 103 -1.49 0.62 -2.95
N LEU A 104 -2.49 0.00 -3.60
CA LEU A 104 -2.57 -0.05 -5.06
C LEU A 104 -2.69 1.34 -5.71
N GLN A 105 -3.37 2.29 -5.06
CA GLN A 105 -3.46 3.67 -5.56
C GLN A 105 -2.09 4.35 -5.66
N ARG A 106 -1.10 3.92 -4.84
CA ARG A 106 0.26 4.46 -4.86
C ARG A 106 1.04 4.14 -6.14
N ILE A 107 0.64 3.11 -6.91
CA ILE A 107 1.33 2.69 -8.14
C ILE A 107 1.37 3.81 -9.18
N ALA A 108 0.31 4.62 -9.27
CA ALA A 108 0.25 5.75 -10.21
C ALA A 108 1.15 6.93 -9.79
N GLY A 109 1.70 6.91 -8.55
CA GLY A 109 2.44 8.00 -7.94
C GLY A 109 1.55 9.16 -7.46
N GLU A 110 2.03 9.92 -6.48
CA GLU A 110 1.43 11.20 -6.11
C GLU A 110 2.12 12.34 -6.86
N LYS A 111 1.57 12.76 -8.00
CA LYS A 111 2.02 13.99 -8.66
C LYS A 111 1.21 15.17 -8.13
N LYS A 112 1.85 16.10 -7.40
CA LYS A 112 1.22 17.39 -7.07
C LYS A 112 0.86 18.07 -8.39
N LYS A 113 -0.42 18.33 -8.63
CA LYS A 113 -0.88 19.14 -9.77
C LYS A 113 -0.28 20.54 -9.64
N GLN A 114 0.82 20.80 -10.35
CA GLN A 114 1.34 22.15 -10.49
C GLN A 114 0.45 22.89 -11.50
N LYS A 115 -0.11 24.04 -11.09
CA LYS A 115 -0.88 24.90 -11.99
C LYS A 115 -0.02 25.25 -13.21
N GLY A 116 -0.53 24.99 -14.41
CA GLY A 116 0.15 25.30 -15.67
C GLY A 116 0.94 24.14 -16.29
N VAL A 117 1.11 23.00 -15.61
CA VAL A 117 1.74 21.80 -16.17
C VAL A 117 0.65 20.77 -16.48
N ILE A 118 0.49 20.40 -17.75
CA ILE A 118 -0.33 19.24 -18.14
C ILE A 118 0.32 18.04 -17.47
N ALA A 119 -0.37 17.40 -16.52
CA ALA A 119 0.15 16.28 -15.77
C ALA A 119 0.69 15.22 -16.73
N GLN A 120 2.02 15.16 -16.88
CA GLN A 120 2.66 14.15 -17.71
C GLN A 120 2.46 12.79 -17.04
N ASP A 121 1.86 11.89 -17.80
CA ASP A 121 1.70 10.44 -17.61
C ASP A 121 1.36 9.97 -16.19
N THR A 122 0.07 9.98 -15.88
CA THR A 122 -0.48 8.97 -14.95
C THR A 122 -0.40 7.62 -15.64
N VAL A 123 0.29 6.65 -15.04
CA VAL A 123 0.32 5.28 -15.55
C VAL A 123 -1.09 4.71 -15.48
N ARG A 124 -1.79 4.73 -16.62
CA ARG A 124 -3.09 4.06 -16.76
C ARG A 124 -2.84 2.60 -17.11
N LEU A 125 -3.39 1.72 -16.28
CA LEU A 125 -3.37 0.29 -16.54
C LEU A 125 -4.37 -0.03 -17.67
N PRO A 126 -4.07 -1.03 -18.51
CA PRO A 126 -5.00 -1.46 -19.55
C PRO A 126 -6.27 -2.07 -18.90
N MET A 127 -7.42 -1.93 -19.57
CA MET A 127 -8.72 -2.30 -19.00
C MET A 127 -8.86 -3.79 -18.67
N ASP A 128 -8.09 -4.65 -19.34
CA ASP A 128 -8.01 -6.09 -19.10
C ASP A 128 -7.11 -6.46 -17.90
N HIS A 129 -6.48 -5.46 -17.26
CA HIS A 129 -5.55 -5.71 -16.18
C HIS A 129 -6.24 -6.41 -14.98
N PRO A 130 -5.64 -7.45 -14.38
CA PRO A 130 -6.24 -8.24 -13.31
C PRO A 130 -6.69 -7.44 -12.07
N ILE A 131 -6.13 -6.25 -11.86
CA ILE A 131 -6.57 -5.32 -10.80
C ILE A 131 -8.06 -5.02 -10.92
N PHE A 132 -8.54 -4.66 -12.12
CA PHE A 132 -9.93 -4.26 -12.31
C PHE A 132 -10.90 -5.42 -12.10
N ILE A 133 -10.52 -6.62 -12.55
CA ILE A 133 -11.29 -7.85 -12.32
C ILE A 133 -11.40 -8.14 -10.83
N LYS A 134 -10.29 -8.04 -10.07
CA LYS A 134 -10.27 -8.30 -8.63
C LYS A 134 -11.04 -7.25 -7.82
N LEU A 135 -10.95 -5.98 -8.20
CA LEU A 135 -11.71 -4.90 -7.57
C LEU A 135 -13.22 -5.11 -7.78
N ARG A 136 -13.65 -5.44 -9.00
CA ARG A 136 -15.05 -5.77 -9.27
C ARG A 136 -15.53 -6.94 -8.42
N GLN A 137 -14.78 -8.04 -8.38
CA GLN A 137 -15.10 -9.21 -7.55
C GLN A 137 -15.24 -8.89 -6.06
N LEU A 138 -14.50 -7.89 -5.56
CA LEU A 138 -14.56 -7.47 -4.16
C LEU A 138 -15.82 -6.64 -3.89
N ILE A 139 -16.20 -5.75 -4.81
CA ILE A 139 -17.38 -4.87 -4.70
C ILE A 139 -18.68 -5.68 -4.84
N ASP A 140 -18.70 -6.68 -5.73
CA ASP A 140 -19.87 -7.53 -5.97
C ASP A 140 -20.11 -8.55 -4.84
N LEU A 141 -19.18 -8.68 -3.88
CA LEU A 141 -19.29 -9.68 -2.82
C LEU A 141 -20.28 -9.21 -1.73
N PRO A 142 -21.32 -9.98 -1.39
CA PRO A 142 -22.19 -9.64 -0.27
C PRO A 142 -21.43 -9.73 1.05
N THR A 143 -21.18 -8.59 1.68
CA THR A 143 -20.47 -8.52 2.95
C THR A 143 -21.43 -8.38 4.12
N LYS A 144 -21.29 -9.21 5.16
CA LYS A 144 -22.03 -9.07 6.44
C LYS A 144 -21.39 -8.07 7.41
N SER A 145 -20.46 -7.25 6.93
CA SER A 145 -19.70 -6.32 7.77
C SER A 145 -20.61 -5.20 8.23
N LYS A 146 -20.90 -5.15 9.54
CA LYS A 146 -21.47 -3.97 10.17
C LYS A 146 -20.33 -2.97 10.34
N ASN A 147 -20.38 -1.86 9.60
CA ASN A 147 -19.53 -0.70 9.86
C ASN A 147 -19.82 -0.13 11.24
#